data_AF-A0A1B6LBH2-F1
#
_entry.id   AF-A0A1B6LBH2-F1
#
_cell.length_a   1.000
_cell.length_b   1.000
_cell.length_c   1.000
_cell.angle_alpha   90.00
_cell.angle_beta   90.00
_cell.angle_gamma   90.00
#
_symmetry.space_group_name_H-M   'P 1'
#
loop_
_entity.id
_entity.type
_entity.pdbx_description
1 polymer ?
#
loop_
_entity_poly.entity_id
_entity_poly.type
_entity_poly.pdbx_seq_one_letter_code
_entity_poly.pdbx_strand_id
1 'polypeptide(L)'
;GLYSEPNSKCTSYFKCVDKKRTKTFMCREGKVFNGVKCVRYVCPSKIEQLQPRGDCLNRIGFFQDLESRCNKYYFCINGVKTTLSCSRGQVFNGELCVNKIDYTCPTDV
;
A
#
# COMPACT_ATOMS: atom_id res chain seq x y z
N GLY A 1 8.01 20.75 4.09
CA GLY A 1 7.92 19.41 3.48
C GLY A 1 6.57 19.19 2.82
N LEU A 2 6.34 17.98 2.28
CA LEU A 2 5.06 17.55 1.71
C LEU A 2 4.35 16.61 2.67
N TYR A 3 3.03 16.74 2.79
CA TYR A 3 2.23 15.98 3.75
C TYR A 3 0.89 15.59 3.14
N SER A 4 0.42 14.38 3.42
CA SER A 4 -0.90 13.92 2.99
C SER A 4 -2.01 14.77 3.63
N GLU A 5 -3.03 15.13 2.84
CA GLU A 5 -4.21 15.85 3.33
C GLU A 5 -5.06 14.90 4.20
N PRO A 6 -5.37 15.26 5.46
CA PRO A 6 -6.30 14.49 6.30
C PRO A 6 -7.63 14.23 5.60
N ASN A 7 -8.20 13.05 5.82
CA ASN A 7 -9.52 12.63 5.30
C ASN A 7 -9.63 12.57 3.76
N SER A 8 -8.56 12.85 3.01
CA SER A 8 -8.55 12.75 1.54
C SER A 8 -8.39 11.33 1.01
N LYS A 9 -8.27 10.31 1.88
CA LYS A 9 -7.85 8.95 1.50
C LYS A 9 -6.53 8.97 0.71
N CYS A 10 -5.60 9.85 1.11
CA CYS A 10 -4.32 10.12 0.46
C CYS A 10 -4.41 10.60 -1.00
N THR A 11 -5.60 10.99 -1.50
CA THR A 11 -5.74 11.50 -2.88
C THR A 11 -5.22 12.92 -3.04
N SER A 12 -5.05 13.65 -1.92
CA SER A 12 -4.52 15.01 -1.89
C SER A 12 -3.36 15.13 -0.91
N TYR A 13 -2.46 16.08 -1.17
CA TYR A 13 -1.32 16.40 -0.32
C TYR A 13 -1.01 17.90 -0.39
N PHE A 14 -0.29 18.43 0.58
CA PHE A 14 0.03 19.86 0.66
C PHE A 14 1.49 20.12 0.99
N LYS A 15 1.98 21.27 0.55
CA LYS A 15 3.33 21.76 0.86
C LYS A 15 3.30 22.72 2.04
N CYS A 16 4.09 22.44 3.06
CA CYS A 16 4.42 23.39 4.10
C CYS A 16 5.79 24.03 3.87
N VAL A 17 5.83 25.35 3.99
CA VAL A 17 7.05 26.18 4.06
C VAL A 17 6.91 27.02 5.32
N ASP A 18 7.93 27.05 6.18
CA ASP A 18 7.91 27.77 7.46
C ASP A 18 6.67 27.49 8.32
N LYS A 19 6.30 26.20 8.41
CA LYS A 19 5.11 25.70 9.13
C LYS A 19 3.77 26.21 8.59
N LYS A 20 3.75 27.00 7.51
CA LYS A 20 2.54 27.48 6.85
C LYS A 20 2.21 26.62 5.63
N ARG A 21 0.94 26.23 5.51
CA ARG A 21 0.43 25.58 4.28
C ARG A 21 0.49 26.61 3.14
N THR A 22 1.13 26.23 2.04
CA THR A 22 1.34 27.11 0.89
C THR A 22 0.55 26.68 -0.35
N LYS A 23 0.53 25.38 -0.65
CA LYS A 23 -0.16 24.82 -1.82
C LYS A 23 -0.74 23.45 -1.48
N THR A 24 -1.88 23.14 -2.09
CA THR A 24 -2.52 21.82 -2.07
C THR A 24 -2.51 21.25 -3.48
N PHE A 25 -2.27 19.96 -3.59
CA PHE A 25 -2.15 19.21 -4.83
C PHE A 25 -3.03 17.96 -4.75
N MET A 26 -3.50 17.51 -5.91
CA MET A 26 -4.24 16.25 -6.04
C MET A 26 -3.44 15.27 -6.89
N CYS A 27 -3.43 14.00 -6.49
CA CYS A 27 -2.94 12.94 -7.35
C CYS A 27 -3.94 12.69 -8.48
N ARG A 28 -3.42 12.29 -9.65
CA ARG A 28 -4.27 11.85 -10.77
C ARG A 28 -5.03 10.57 -10.40
N GLU A 29 -6.10 10.29 -11.13
CA GLU A 29 -6.98 9.14 -10.88
C GLU A 29 -6.23 7.82 -10.65
N GLY A 30 -6.68 7.09 -9.62
CA GLY A 30 -6.09 5.80 -9.24
C GLY A 30 -4.69 5.88 -8.60
N LYS A 31 -4.18 7.09 -8.30
CA LYS A 31 -2.93 7.27 -7.55
C LYS A 31 -3.19 7.96 -6.21
N VAL A 32 -2.35 7.64 -5.23
CA VAL A 32 -2.35 8.23 -3.88
C VAL A 32 -0.95 8.69 -3.50
N PHE A 33 -0.86 9.69 -2.63
CA PHE A 33 0.40 10.22 -2.15
C PHE A 33 0.98 9.37 -1.02
N ASN A 34 2.20 8.87 -1.18
CA ASN A 34 2.87 8.02 -0.20
C ASN A 34 3.83 8.77 0.75
N GLY A 35 3.72 10.10 0.84
CA GLY A 35 4.67 10.94 1.58
C GLY A 35 5.82 11.48 0.72
N VAL A 36 6.08 10.89 -0.45
CA VAL A 36 7.14 11.33 -1.38
C VAL A 36 6.56 11.69 -2.75
N LYS A 37 5.73 10.81 -3.34
CA LYS A 37 5.16 10.97 -4.68
C LYS A 37 3.78 10.30 -4.81
N CYS A 38 3.08 10.60 -5.90
CA CYS A 38 1.84 9.91 -6.25
C CYS A 38 2.14 8.54 -6.88
N VAL A 39 1.70 7.47 -6.23
CA VAL A 39 1.90 6.08 -6.66
C VAL A 39 0.56 5.35 -6.80
N ARG A 40 0.50 4.27 -7.57
CA ARG A 40 -0.65 3.36 -7.58
C ARG A 40 -0.53 2.45 -6.36
N TYR A 41 -1.34 2.70 -5.33
CA TYR A 41 -1.25 2.02 -4.05
C TYR A 41 -2.53 2.25 -3.21
N VAL A 42 -2.75 1.46 -2.16
CA VAL A 42 -3.88 1.64 -1.24
C VAL A 42 -3.47 2.55 -0.08
N CYS A 43 -4.10 3.72 0.07
CA CYS A 43 -3.85 4.58 1.24
C CYS A 43 -4.11 3.79 2.54
N PRO A 44 -3.09 3.61 3.41
CA PRO A 44 -3.28 2.85 4.64
C PRO A 44 -4.29 3.59 5.52
N SER A 45 -5.34 2.90 5.93
CA SER A 45 -6.34 3.50 6.81
C SER A 45 -5.75 3.66 8.21
N LYS A 46 -6.12 4.72 8.94
CA LYS A 46 -5.74 4.86 10.37
C LYS A 46 -6.12 3.62 11.21
N ILE A 47 -7.13 2.87 10.77
CA ILE A 47 -7.57 1.60 11.38
C ILE A 47 -6.53 0.47 11.17
N GLU A 48 -5.83 0.43 10.03
CA GLU A 48 -4.71 -0.52 9.80
C GLU A 48 -3.47 -0.19 10.63
N GLN A 49 -3.34 1.05 11.12
CA GLN A 49 -2.22 1.47 11.98
C GLN A 49 -2.46 1.16 13.47
N LEU A 50 -3.70 0.83 13.85
CA LEU A 50 -4.12 0.62 15.25
C LEU A 50 -4.39 -0.84 15.61
N GLN A 51 -4.37 -1.75 14.63
CA GLN A 51 -4.54 -3.18 14.90
C GLN A 51 -3.37 -3.95 14.31
N PRO A 52 -2.49 -4.55 15.14
CA PRO A 52 -1.68 -5.66 14.67
C PRO A 52 -2.64 -6.82 14.41
N ARG A 53 -3.27 -6.84 13.23
CA ARG A 53 -3.73 -8.12 12.70
C ARG A 53 -2.48 -8.97 12.55
N GLY A 54 -2.51 -10.18 13.12
CA GLY A 54 -1.35 -11.03 13.37
C GLY A 54 -0.43 -11.28 12.16
N ASP A 55 -0.89 -10.99 10.95
CA ASP A 55 -0.14 -11.06 9.69
C ASP A 55 1.24 -10.41 9.73
N CYS A 56 1.45 -9.31 10.47
CA CYS A 56 2.75 -8.63 10.54
C CYS A 56 3.44 -8.72 11.91
N LEU A 57 2.86 -9.44 12.88
CA LEU A 57 3.48 -9.60 14.18
C LEU A 57 4.75 -10.45 14.03
N ASN A 58 5.91 -9.89 14.39
CA ASN A 58 7.23 -10.52 14.25
C ASN A 58 7.60 -10.95 12.82
N ARG A 59 6.95 -10.38 11.79
CA ARG A 59 7.24 -10.66 10.38
C ARG A 59 7.83 -9.42 9.71
N ILE A 60 8.94 -9.60 9.00
CA ILE A 60 9.58 -8.57 8.18
C ILE A 60 9.74 -9.11 6.77
N GLY A 61 9.31 -8.35 5.77
CA GLY A 61 9.41 -8.76 4.37
C GLY A 61 8.10 -8.68 3.61
N PHE A 62 8.10 -9.26 2.41
CA PHE A 62 6.93 -9.31 1.52
C PHE A 62 6.19 -10.64 1.68
N PHE A 63 4.86 -10.56 1.70
CA PHE A 63 4.00 -11.72 1.92
C PHE A 63 2.78 -11.68 1.01
N GLN A 64 2.34 -12.85 0.56
CA GLN A 64 1.15 -13.00 -0.27
C GLN A 64 -0.12 -12.70 0.53
N ASP A 65 -1.08 -12.05 -0.12
CA ASP A 65 -2.47 -11.95 0.35
C ASP A 65 -3.27 -13.05 -0.36
N LEU A 66 -3.48 -14.17 0.33
CA LEU A 66 -4.15 -15.35 -0.21
C LEU A 66 -5.66 -15.13 -0.40
N GLU A 67 -6.30 -14.29 0.42
CA GLU A 67 -7.70 -13.87 0.25
C GLU A 67 -7.90 -13.17 -1.11
N SER A 68 -6.92 -12.38 -1.53
CA SER A 68 -6.92 -11.72 -2.83
C SER A 68 -6.53 -12.63 -4.01
N ARG A 69 -6.32 -13.93 -3.77
CA ARG A 69 -5.70 -14.88 -4.71
C ARG A 69 -4.36 -14.38 -5.24
N CYS A 70 -3.52 -13.87 -4.33
CA CYS A 70 -2.21 -13.30 -4.60
C CYS A 70 -2.21 -12.09 -5.55
N ASN A 71 -3.36 -11.49 -5.86
CA ASN A 71 -3.39 -10.25 -6.64
C ASN A 71 -2.83 -9.06 -5.82
N LYS A 72 -3.00 -9.13 -4.50
CA LYS A 72 -2.38 -8.25 -3.53
C LYS A 72 -1.27 -9.00 -2.79
N TYR A 73 -0.39 -8.23 -2.19
CA TYR A 73 0.67 -8.67 -1.31
C TYR A 73 0.92 -7.57 -0.29
N TYR A 74 1.64 -7.84 0.78
CA TYR A 74 1.93 -6.83 1.79
C TYR A 74 3.37 -6.87 2.24
N PHE A 75 3.92 -5.69 2.52
CA PHE A 75 5.21 -5.53 3.18
C PHE A 75 4.99 -5.28 4.66
N CYS A 76 5.61 -6.09 5.52
CA CYS A 76 5.62 -5.89 6.96
C CYS A 76 6.96 -5.30 7.41
N ILE A 77 6.90 -4.26 8.25
CA ILE A 77 8.06 -3.75 8.98
C ILE A 77 7.60 -3.15 10.31
N ASN A 78 8.25 -3.52 11.42
CA ASN A 78 7.92 -3.06 12.77
C ASN A 78 6.43 -3.20 13.13
N GLY A 79 5.80 -4.30 12.72
CA GLY A 79 4.37 -4.56 12.95
C GLY A 79 3.42 -3.75 12.05
N VAL A 80 3.94 -2.89 11.15
CA VAL A 80 3.15 -2.10 10.22
C VAL A 80 2.97 -2.85 8.90
N LYS A 81 1.72 -3.05 8.49
CA LYS A 81 1.34 -3.68 7.21
C LYS A 81 1.17 -2.63 6.11
N THR A 82 1.81 -2.87 4.97
CA THR A 82 1.72 -2.05 3.76
C THR A 82 1.21 -2.93 2.60
N THR A 83 -0.11 -2.93 2.34
CA THR A 83 -0.81 -3.64 1.25
C THR A 83 -0.57 -3.07 -0.17
N LEU A 84 0.19 -3.81 -0.98
CA LEU A 84 0.53 -3.56 -2.38
C LEU A 84 -0.36 -4.38 -3.34
N SER A 85 -0.37 -4.03 -4.63
CA SER A 85 -1.13 -4.74 -5.66
C SER A 85 -0.32 -4.95 -6.93
N CYS A 86 -0.42 -6.13 -7.52
CA CYS A 86 0.14 -6.43 -8.83
C CYS A 86 -0.70 -5.80 -9.95
N SER A 87 -0.10 -5.61 -11.13
CA SER A 87 -0.83 -5.10 -12.29
C SER A 87 -1.91 -6.10 -12.74
N ARG A 88 -2.84 -5.64 -13.60
CA ARG A 88 -3.89 -6.50 -14.15
C ARG A 88 -3.29 -7.73 -14.83
N GLY A 89 -3.77 -8.92 -14.44
CA GLY A 89 -3.29 -10.20 -14.99
C GLY A 89 -2.05 -10.77 -14.29
N GLN A 90 -1.51 -10.08 -13.28
CA GLN A 90 -0.38 -10.55 -12.49
C GLN A 90 -0.76 -10.95 -11.07
N VAL A 91 0.04 -11.83 -10.49
CA VAL A 91 -0.04 -12.30 -9.10
C VAL A 91 1.34 -12.27 -8.47
N PHE A 92 1.42 -12.04 -7.17
CA PHE A 92 2.68 -12.06 -6.43
C PHE A 92 3.07 -13.51 -6.13
N ASN A 93 4.24 -13.95 -6.59
CA ASN A 93 4.72 -15.31 -6.38
C ASN A 93 5.50 -15.51 -5.06
N GLY A 94 5.59 -14.48 -4.21
CA GLY A 94 6.43 -14.47 -3.01
C GLY A 94 7.69 -13.59 -3.18
N GLU A 95 8.06 -13.25 -4.41
CA GLU A 95 9.23 -12.42 -4.71
C GLU A 95 8.88 -11.23 -5.64
N LEU A 96 8.13 -11.49 -6.72
CA LEU A 96 7.73 -10.51 -7.73
C LEU A 96 6.30 -10.75 -8.25
N CYS A 97 5.75 -9.72 -8.90
CA CYS A 97 4.51 -9.85 -9.66
C CYS A 97 4.79 -10.54 -11.00
N VAL A 98 4.31 -11.76 -11.15
CA VAL A 98 4.43 -12.59 -12.36
C VAL A 98 3.07 -12.77 -13.02
N ASN A 99 3.04 -13.26 -14.27
CA ASN A 99 1.77 -13.54 -14.93
C ASN A 99 1.01 -14.65 -14.16
N LYS A 100 -0.30 -14.50 -14.02
CA LYS A 100 -1.15 -15.51 -13.35
C LYS A 100 -1.12 -16.90 -14.01
N ILE A 101 -0.64 -16.99 -15.26
CA ILE A 101 -0.50 -18.25 -16.00
C ILE A 101 0.76 -19.00 -15.54
N ASP A 102 1.80 -18.28 -15.14
CA ASP A 102 3.11 -18.85 -14.79
C ASP A 102 3.20 -19.26 -13.31
N TYR A 103 2.26 -18.78 -12.49
CA TYR A 103 2.22 -19.06 -11.05
C TYR A 103 0.80 -19.23 -10.56
N THR A 104 0.55 -20.35 -9.88
CA THR A 104 -0.72 -20.62 -9.22
C THR A 104 -0.63 -20.18 -7.76
N CYS A 105 -1.49 -19.24 -7.37
CA CYS A 105 -1.58 -18.82 -5.98
C CYS A 105 -2.00 -19.99 -5.09
N PRO A 106 -1.28 -20.27 -3.98
CA PRO A 106 -1.71 -21.25 -2.99
C PRO A 106 -3.09 -20.88 -2.45
N THR A 107 -3.94 -21.88 -2.24
CA THR A 107 -5.17 -21.71 -1.46
C THR A 107 -4.87 -22.05 -0.01
N ASP A 108 -5.30 -21.21 0.94
CA ASP A 108 -5.32 -21.61 2.34
C ASP A 108 -6.16 -22.90 2.48
N VAL A 109 -5.57 -23.97 3.02
CA VAL A 109 -6.24 -25.20 3.45
C VAL A 109 -6.44 -25.14 4.95
#